data_AF-A0A4Q0Z159-F1
#
_entry.id   AF-A0A4Q0Z159-F1
#
_cell.length_a   1.000
_cell.length_b   1.000
_cell.length_c   1.000
_cell.angle_alpha   90.00
_cell.angle_beta   90.00
_cell.angle_gamma   90.00
#
_symmetry.space_group_name_H-M   'P 1'
#
loop_
_entity.id
_entity.type
_entity.pdbx_description
1 polymer ?
#
loop_
_entity_poly.entity_id
_entity_poly.type
_entity_poly.pdbx_seq_one_letter_code
_entity_poly.pdbx_strand_id
1 'polypeptide(L)'
;METYEIKSTEEISDVHLKSFLLTNLEKEDFLLSPNSYIFASYLEELNKYQLIVFEKSNSLAPEIFLHKAIYENELLITQKFFCLYKEKKVYFYQELKEKLDKERIKEFIKSSFDLDSLSIVDKINEDKKKEKNYRFIKYKKSYLFKLLILYFLILFIALLWYFSLDKKSEKDVSISSLKKKIESQKKDNTYSFVSSKIINLYYQAKQKEINLHLIQQNDNSFLIELSSLNKNSIYEFFDNYKTSINSFKYDELIGGYIVNANIEFIRK
;
A
#
# COMPACT_ATOMS: atom_id res chain seq x y z
N MET A 1 -19.66 34.88 -4.91
CA MET A 1 -20.25 33.80 -5.72
C MET A 1 -19.48 33.79 -7.00
N GLU A 2 -19.07 32.62 -7.46
CA GLU A 2 -18.20 32.47 -8.62
C GLU A 2 -18.80 31.46 -9.57
N THR A 3 -18.47 31.61 -10.85
CA THR A 3 -19.00 30.78 -11.93
C THR A 3 -17.87 30.09 -12.67
N TYR A 4 -18.04 28.79 -12.93
CA TYR A 4 -17.07 27.97 -13.64
C TYR A 4 -17.74 27.19 -14.76
N GLU A 5 -17.00 26.89 -15.82
CA GLU A 5 -17.51 26.13 -16.95
C GLU A 5 -16.67 24.87 -17.16
N ILE A 6 -17.33 23.72 -17.32
CA ILE A 6 -16.67 22.44 -17.61
C ILE A 6 -17.28 21.86 -18.88
N LYS A 7 -16.46 21.58 -19.90
CA LYS A 7 -16.93 20.95 -21.13
C LYS A 7 -17.38 19.51 -20.87
N SER A 8 -18.54 19.14 -21.38
CA SER A 8 -19.08 17.77 -21.30
C SER A 8 -19.96 17.49 -22.51
N THR A 9 -19.69 16.39 -23.21
CA THR A 9 -20.46 15.98 -24.40
C THR A 9 -21.87 15.49 -24.07
N GLU A 10 -22.13 15.16 -22.82
CA GLU A 10 -23.44 14.68 -22.35
C GLU A 10 -23.69 15.08 -20.89
N GLU A 11 -24.94 14.91 -20.46
CA GLU A 11 -25.32 15.04 -19.05
C GLU A 11 -24.82 13.83 -18.26
N ILE A 12 -23.96 14.09 -17.27
CA ILE A 12 -23.44 13.08 -16.35
C ILE A 12 -24.54 12.70 -15.36
N SER A 13 -24.77 11.39 -15.21
CA SER A 13 -25.72 10.85 -14.23
C SER A 13 -25.50 11.39 -12.81
N ASP A 14 -26.61 11.59 -12.08
CA ASP A 14 -26.64 12.11 -10.70
C ASP A 14 -25.65 11.40 -9.76
N VAL A 15 -25.44 10.09 -9.93
CA VAL A 15 -24.56 9.26 -9.09
C VAL A 15 -23.09 9.68 -9.23
N HIS A 16 -22.67 10.07 -10.43
CA HIS A 16 -21.28 10.38 -10.76
C HIS A 16 -21.00 11.88 -10.88
N LEU A 17 -22.05 12.71 -10.97
CA LEU A 17 -21.94 14.15 -11.15
C LEU A 17 -21.04 14.80 -10.09
N LYS A 18 -21.23 14.46 -8.81
CA LYS A 18 -20.41 15.02 -7.73
C LYS A 18 -18.91 14.76 -7.93
N SER A 19 -18.54 13.52 -8.21
CA SER A 19 -17.13 13.13 -8.38
C SER A 19 -16.54 13.80 -9.63
N PHE A 20 -17.28 13.79 -10.74
CA PHE A 20 -16.88 14.44 -11.99
C PHE A 20 -16.57 15.94 -11.78
N LEU A 21 -17.48 16.67 -11.13
CA LEU A 21 -17.32 18.10 -10.92
C LEU A 21 -16.16 18.42 -9.98
N LEU A 22 -16.01 17.69 -8.87
CA LEU A 22 -14.93 17.92 -7.92
C LEU A 22 -13.56 17.62 -8.53
N THR A 23 -13.42 16.54 -9.31
CA THR A 23 -12.16 16.22 -9.98
C THR A 23 -11.77 17.28 -11.01
N ASN A 24 -12.72 17.83 -11.76
CA ASN A 24 -12.42 18.91 -12.71
C ASN A 24 -12.03 20.22 -12.00
N LEU A 25 -12.72 20.58 -10.91
CA LEU A 25 -12.36 21.76 -10.11
C LEU A 25 -10.98 21.62 -9.46
N GLU A 26 -10.62 20.42 -8.97
CA GLU A 26 -9.29 20.14 -8.42
C GLU A 26 -8.19 20.26 -9.49
N LYS A 27 -8.47 19.88 -10.74
CA LYS A 27 -7.51 19.98 -11.84
C LYS A 27 -7.17 21.43 -12.21
N GLU A 28 -8.12 22.34 -12.07
CA GLU A 28 -7.96 23.77 -12.36
C GLU A 28 -7.38 24.56 -11.17
N ASP A 29 -6.80 23.87 -10.17
CA ASP A 29 -6.26 24.44 -8.93
C ASP A 29 -7.24 25.34 -8.16
N PHE A 30 -8.54 25.05 -8.29
CA PHE A 30 -9.56 25.89 -7.66
C PHE A 30 -9.68 25.61 -6.16
N LEU A 31 -9.41 26.63 -5.34
CA LEU A 31 -9.42 26.52 -3.88
C LEU A 31 -10.84 26.68 -3.31
N LEU A 32 -11.57 25.57 -3.22
CA LEU A 32 -12.87 25.52 -2.54
C LEU A 32 -12.73 25.67 -1.01
N SER A 33 -13.44 26.64 -0.44
CA SER A 33 -13.60 26.77 1.01
C SER A 33 -14.37 25.57 1.60
N PRO A 34 -14.11 25.11 2.84
CA PRO A 34 -14.76 23.94 3.46
C PRO A 34 -16.28 23.99 3.60
N ASN A 35 -16.90 25.17 3.41
CA ASN A 35 -18.35 25.40 3.49
C ASN A 35 -18.96 25.84 2.15
N SER A 36 -18.24 25.61 1.05
CA SER A 36 -18.74 25.92 -0.30
C SER A 36 -19.86 24.96 -0.71
N TYR A 37 -20.87 25.53 -1.34
CA TYR A 37 -21.92 24.82 -2.05
C TYR A 37 -21.73 25.05 -3.54
N ILE A 38 -22.00 24.00 -4.30
CA ILE A 38 -21.88 24.02 -5.76
C ILE A 38 -23.26 23.68 -6.31
N PHE A 39 -23.81 24.57 -7.13
CA PHE A 39 -24.92 24.26 -8.01
C PHE A 39 -24.36 23.97 -9.40
N ALA A 40 -24.88 22.95 -10.06
CA ALA A 40 -24.46 22.56 -11.39
C ALA A 40 -25.67 22.52 -12.31
N SER A 41 -25.54 23.13 -13.48
CA SER A 41 -26.52 23.10 -14.56
C SER A 41 -25.84 22.62 -15.83
N TYR A 42 -26.40 21.60 -16.48
CA TYR A 42 -25.93 21.16 -17.78
C TYR A 42 -26.62 22.00 -18.87
N LEU A 43 -25.81 22.67 -19.68
CA LEU A 43 -26.25 23.46 -20.82
C LEU A 43 -26.12 22.59 -22.06
N GLU A 44 -27.20 21.88 -22.40
CA GLU A 44 -27.24 20.91 -23.51
C GLU A 44 -26.80 21.57 -24.82
N GLU A 45 -27.31 22.77 -25.08
CA GLU A 45 -27.05 23.52 -26.32
C GLU A 45 -25.57 23.92 -26.48
N LEU A 46 -24.84 24.00 -25.35
CA LEU A 46 -23.45 24.43 -25.31
C LEU A 46 -22.47 23.29 -24.96
N ASN A 47 -22.96 22.06 -24.75
CA ASN A 47 -22.17 20.90 -24.33
C ASN A 47 -21.22 21.22 -23.17
N LYS A 48 -21.75 21.87 -22.13
CA LYS A 48 -20.97 22.26 -20.96
C LYS A 48 -21.81 22.33 -19.69
N TYR A 49 -21.18 22.07 -18.56
CA TYR A 49 -21.70 22.39 -17.26
C TYR A 49 -21.35 23.83 -16.88
N GLN A 50 -22.34 24.58 -16.42
CA GLN A 50 -22.12 25.78 -15.64
C GLN A 50 -22.21 25.44 -14.15
N LEU A 51 -21.16 25.79 -13.42
CA LEU A 51 -21.11 25.67 -11.98
C LEU A 51 -21.23 27.03 -11.32
N ILE A 52 -22.04 27.11 -10.28
CA ILE A 52 -22.16 28.28 -9.42
C ILE A 52 -21.67 27.88 -8.04
N VAL A 53 -20.54 28.43 -7.65
CA VAL A 53 -19.90 28.18 -6.35
C VAL A 53 -20.20 29.35 -5.42
N PHE A 54 -20.73 29.03 -4.25
CA PHE A 54 -21.05 30.04 -3.24
C PHE A 54 -20.90 29.51 -1.82
N GLU A 55 -20.63 30.41 -0.90
CA GLU A 55 -20.73 30.13 0.52
C GLU A 55 -22.12 30.54 1.02
N LYS A 56 -22.74 29.69 1.83
CA LYS A 56 -24.06 29.96 2.39
C LYS A 56 -23.91 30.87 3.62
N SER A 57 -24.15 32.17 3.46
CA SER A 57 -24.21 33.10 4.60
C SER A 57 -25.56 33.00 5.30
N ASN A 58 -25.56 32.91 6.64
CA ASN A 58 -26.79 32.90 7.47
C ASN A 58 -27.89 31.93 7.01
N SER A 59 -27.52 30.77 6.48
CA SER A 59 -28.45 29.75 5.98
C SER A 59 -29.35 30.16 4.80
N LEU A 60 -28.99 31.20 4.04
CA LEU A 60 -29.70 31.60 2.82
C LEU A 60 -28.85 31.34 1.58
N ALA A 61 -29.46 30.74 0.55
CA ALA A 61 -28.86 30.67 -0.77
C ALA A 61 -28.87 32.05 -1.48
N PRO A 62 -28.01 32.27 -2.49
CA PRO A 62 -28.05 33.44 -3.35
C PRO A 62 -29.44 33.73 -3.92
N GLU A 63 -29.73 35.01 -4.19
CA GLU A 63 -31.04 35.52 -4.66
C GLU A 63 -31.60 34.76 -5.88
N ILE A 64 -30.72 34.27 -6.77
CA ILE A 64 -31.10 33.46 -7.94
C ILE A 64 -31.80 32.14 -7.58
N PHE A 65 -31.52 31.58 -6.41
CA PHE A 65 -32.18 30.34 -5.93
C PHE A 65 -33.43 30.63 -5.10
N LEU A 66 -33.66 31.90 -4.74
CA LEU A 66 -34.84 32.37 -4.01
C LEU A 66 -35.92 32.86 -4.97
N HIS A 67 -35.57 33.17 -6.21
CA HIS A 67 -36.51 33.66 -7.21
C HIS A 67 -37.54 32.58 -7.62
N LYS A 68 -38.82 32.93 -7.56
CA LYS A 68 -39.92 32.12 -8.06
C LYS A 68 -40.29 32.54 -9.48
N ALA A 69 -39.68 31.87 -10.45
CA ALA A 69 -40.06 31.98 -11.86
C ALA A 69 -41.54 31.61 -12.06
N ILE A 70 -42.23 32.46 -12.82
CA ILE A 70 -43.65 32.36 -13.14
C ILE A 70 -43.81 31.62 -14.47
N TYR A 71 -42.97 31.96 -15.44
CA TYR A 71 -42.97 31.39 -16.79
C TYR A 71 -42.02 30.18 -16.90
N GLU A 72 -42.25 29.31 -17.88
CA GLU A 72 -41.37 28.14 -18.13
C GLU A 72 -39.97 28.58 -18.54
N ASN A 73 -39.88 29.54 -19.48
CA ASN A 73 -38.65 30.17 -19.92
C ASN A 73 -38.66 31.65 -19.51
N GLU A 74 -37.93 31.97 -18.45
CA GLU A 74 -37.92 33.30 -17.84
C GLU A 74 -36.50 33.83 -17.74
N LEU A 75 -36.27 35.05 -18.22
CA LEU A 75 -35.01 35.76 -18.09
C LEU A 75 -35.16 36.85 -17.03
N LEU A 76 -34.56 36.63 -15.86
CA LEU A 76 -34.43 37.62 -14.82
C LEU A 76 -33.23 38.52 -15.14
N ILE A 77 -33.45 39.82 -15.34
CA ILE A 77 -32.37 40.79 -15.55
C ILE A 77 -32.37 41.79 -14.39
N THR A 78 -31.26 41.85 -13.67
CA THR A 78 -31.04 42.81 -12.58
C THR A 78 -29.91 43.76 -12.94
N GLN A 79 -29.58 44.69 -12.03
CA GLN A 79 -28.41 45.56 -12.20
C GLN A 79 -27.08 44.81 -12.04
N LYS A 80 -27.09 43.64 -11.38
CA LYS A 80 -25.87 42.90 -10.99
C LYS A 80 -25.65 41.64 -11.83
N PHE A 81 -26.70 41.06 -12.38
CA PHE A 81 -26.64 39.79 -13.09
C PHE A 81 -27.87 39.60 -13.97
N PHE A 82 -27.80 38.63 -14.88
CA PHE A 82 -28.96 38.02 -15.49
C PHE A 82 -28.96 36.50 -15.26
N CYS A 83 -30.16 35.93 -15.15
CA CYS A 83 -30.37 34.51 -14.89
C CYS A 83 -31.51 34.00 -15.77
N LEU A 84 -31.24 32.98 -16.57
CA LEU A 84 -32.24 32.24 -17.32
C LEU A 84 -32.76 31.10 -16.45
N TYR A 85 -34.07 31.03 -16.35
CA TYR A 85 -34.79 29.90 -15.78
C TYR A 85 -35.44 29.11 -16.92
N LYS A 86 -35.17 27.81 -16.97
CA LYS A 86 -35.80 26.83 -17.87
C LYS A 86 -36.57 25.85 -16.99
N GLU A 87 -37.83 25.59 -17.31
CA GLU A 87 -38.75 24.80 -16.48
C GLU A 87 -38.83 25.30 -15.02
N LYS A 88 -38.80 26.63 -14.83
CA LYS A 88 -38.84 27.30 -13.51
C LYS A 88 -37.67 26.94 -12.57
N LYS A 89 -36.54 26.48 -13.11
CA LYS A 89 -35.28 26.23 -12.38
C LYS A 89 -34.16 27.06 -12.98
N VAL A 90 -33.21 27.48 -12.16
CA VAL A 90 -31.98 28.13 -12.62
C VAL A 90 -31.32 27.24 -13.67
N TYR A 91 -31.15 27.77 -14.88
CA TYR A 91 -30.54 27.07 -16.01
C TYR A 91 -29.21 27.71 -16.38
N PHE A 92 -29.16 29.04 -16.51
CA PHE A 92 -27.94 29.78 -16.82
C PHE A 92 -27.87 31.08 -16.01
N TYR A 93 -26.67 31.43 -15.56
CA TYR A 93 -26.40 32.62 -14.76
C TYR A 93 -25.16 33.35 -15.28
N GLN A 94 -25.20 34.68 -15.28
CA GLN A 94 -24.06 35.51 -15.62
C GLN A 94 -24.07 36.81 -14.81
N GLU A 95 -22.95 37.13 -14.19
CA GLU A 95 -22.74 38.41 -13.51
C GLU A 95 -22.49 39.53 -14.54
N LEU A 96 -23.08 40.70 -14.29
CA LEU A 96 -22.94 41.90 -15.09
C LEU A 96 -21.90 42.82 -14.46
N LYS A 97 -20.79 43.06 -15.17
CA LYS A 97 -19.78 44.05 -14.77
C LYS A 97 -20.24 45.48 -15.03
N GLU A 98 -21.07 45.65 -16.05
CA GLU A 98 -21.61 46.94 -16.50
C GLU A 98 -23.08 46.78 -16.92
N LYS A 99 -23.79 47.90 -17.00
CA LYS A 99 -25.21 47.91 -17.39
C LYS A 99 -25.32 47.65 -18.89
N LEU A 100 -25.65 46.41 -19.24
CA LEU A 100 -25.91 46.01 -20.62
C LEU A 100 -27.36 46.31 -21.03
N ASP A 101 -27.56 46.47 -22.33
CA ASP A 101 -28.89 46.63 -22.92
C ASP A 101 -29.69 45.33 -22.82
N LYS A 102 -30.95 45.44 -22.40
CA LYS A 102 -31.82 44.28 -22.11
C LYS A 102 -32.15 43.51 -23.38
N GLU A 103 -32.39 44.19 -24.49
CA GLU A 103 -32.71 43.52 -25.76
C GLU A 103 -31.50 42.74 -26.27
N ARG A 104 -30.28 43.28 -26.14
CA ARG A 104 -29.05 42.52 -26.45
C ARG A 104 -28.89 41.25 -25.59
N ILE A 105 -29.16 41.33 -24.28
CA ILE A 105 -29.11 40.15 -23.40
C ILE A 105 -30.15 39.11 -23.86
N LYS A 106 -31.36 39.56 -24.17
CA LYS A 106 -32.45 38.70 -24.63
C LYS A 106 -32.12 38.02 -25.96
N GLU A 107 -31.59 38.74 -26.94
CA GLU A 107 -31.16 38.19 -28.22
C GLU A 107 -30.02 37.17 -28.05
N PHE A 108 -29.04 37.49 -27.19
CA PHE A 108 -27.96 36.57 -26.84
C PHE A 108 -28.50 35.27 -26.23
N ILE A 109 -29.41 35.37 -25.27
CA ILE A 109 -30.01 34.19 -24.62
C ILE A 109 -30.84 33.38 -25.62
N LYS A 110 -31.69 34.03 -26.41
CA LYS A 110 -32.52 33.35 -27.41
C LYS A 110 -31.67 32.60 -28.44
N SER A 111 -30.59 33.22 -28.93
CA SER A 111 -29.69 32.61 -29.91
C SER A 111 -28.81 31.51 -29.32
N SER A 112 -28.36 31.65 -28.07
CA SER A 112 -27.46 30.68 -27.44
C SER A 112 -28.17 29.40 -26.98
N PHE A 113 -29.46 29.48 -26.67
CA PHE A 113 -30.24 28.40 -26.05
C PHE A 113 -31.45 27.97 -26.90
N ASP A 114 -31.55 28.43 -28.14
CA ASP A 114 -32.61 28.10 -29.11
C ASP A 114 -34.03 28.19 -28.52
N LEU A 115 -34.36 29.36 -27.96
CA LEU A 115 -35.63 29.59 -27.26
C LEU A 115 -36.63 30.41 -28.08
N ASP A 116 -37.76 29.79 -28.46
CA ASP A 116 -38.85 30.44 -29.18
C ASP A 116 -39.48 31.59 -28.38
N SER A 117 -39.85 31.31 -27.13
CA SER A 117 -40.49 32.26 -26.21
C SER A 117 -39.63 32.50 -24.98
N LEU A 118 -39.44 33.78 -24.62
CA LEU A 118 -38.67 34.19 -23.44
C LEU A 118 -39.36 35.39 -22.78
N SER A 119 -39.81 35.20 -21.54
CA SER A 119 -40.39 36.28 -20.73
C SER A 119 -39.30 36.99 -19.95
N ILE A 120 -39.26 38.32 -20.01
CA ILE A 120 -38.30 39.13 -19.24
C ILE A 120 -38.94 39.59 -17.94
N VAL A 121 -38.21 39.42 -16.84
CA VAL A 121 -38.59 39.89 -15.52
C VAL A 121 -37.45 40.72 -14.95
N ASP A 122 -37.77 41.89 -14.40
CA ASP A 122 -36.76 42.82 -13.87
C ASP A 122 -36.70 42.85 -12.34
N LYS A 123 -37.61 42.14 -11.69
CA LYS A 123 -37.76 42.14 -10.23
C LYS A 123 -37.75 40.73 -9.68
N ILE A 124 -36.98 40.54 -8.62
CA ILE A 124 -36.91 39.26 -7.93
C ILE A 124 -38.21 39.03 -7.16
N ASN A 125 -38.95 38.00 -7.56
CA ASN A 125 -40.04 37.44 -6.79
C ASN A 125 -39.50 36.44 -5.75
N GLU A 126 -39.16 36.90 -4.55
CA GLU A 126 -38.55 36.06 -3.52
C GLU A 126 -39.54 35.06 -2.91
N ASP A 127 -39.18 33.77 -2.95
CA ASP A 127 -39.84 32.69 -2.22
C ASP A 127 -38.78 31.79 -1.56
N LYS A 128 -38.58 31.96 -0.24
CA LYS A 128 -37.60 31.17 0.53
C LYS A 128 -37.83 29.66 0.48
N LYS A 129 -39.03 29.19 0.13
CA LYS A 129 -39.31 27.75 0.00
C LYS A 129 -38.65 27.15 -1.25
N LYS A 130 -38.37 27.96 -2.27
CA LYS A 130 -37.78 27.49 -3.55
C LYS A 130 -36.36 26.95 -3.39
N GLU A 131 -35.58 27.47 -2.44
CA GLU A 131 -34.23 26.98 -2.18
C GLU A 131 -34.19 25.47 -1.96
N LYS A 132 -35.20 24.90 -1.28
CA LYS A 132 -35.27 23.46 -0.97
C LYS A 132 -35.41 22.56 -2.20
N ASN A 133 -35.81 23.12 -3.35
CA ASN A 133 -35.98 22.37 -4.58
C ASN A 133 -34.66 22.21 -5.36
N TYR A 134 -33.62 22.94 -4.96
CA TYR A 134 -32.31 22.86 -5.60
C TYR A 134 -31.43 21.84 -4.91
N ARG A 135 -30.76 21.01 -5.72
CA ARG A 135 -29.77 20.04 -5.25
C ARG A 135 -28.39 20.71 -5.23
N PHE A 136 -27.95 21.13 -4.06
CA PHE A 136 -26.62 21.68 -3.88
C PHE A 136 -25.62 20.59 -3.49
N ILE A 137 -24.49 20.55 -4.19
CA ILE A 137 -23.36 19.70 -3.83
C ILE A 137 -22.57 20.41 -2.75
N LYS A 138 -22.60 19.84 -1.54
CA LYS A 138 -21.78 20.34 -0.43
C LYS A 138 -20.35 19.84 -0.61
N TYR A 139 -19.41 20.77 -0.72
CA TYR A 139 -18.00 20.46 -0.60
C TYR A 139 -17.68 20.21 0.88
N LYS A 140 -17.08 19.06 1.17
CA LYS A 140 -16.48 18.74 2.47
C LYS A 140 -15.11 18.18 2.18
N LYS A 141 -14.08 18.84 2.70
CA LYS A 141 -12.71 18.35 2.58
C LYS A 141 -12.64 16.95 3.21
N SER A 142 -12.17 15.97 2.46
CA SER A 142 -11.98 14.62 2.97
C SER A 142 -10.74 14.59 3.87
N TYR A 143 -10.92 14.16 5.12
CA TYR A 143 -9.81 13.94 6.06
C TYR A 143 -9.29 12.49 6.02
N LEU A 144 -9.90 11.62 5.21
CA LEU A 144 -9.56 10.19 5.14
C LEU A 144 -8.08 9.98 4.80
N PHE A 145 -7.55 10.74 3.84
CA PHE A 145 -6.14 10.66 3.48
C PHE A 145 -5.21 11.11 4.63
N LYS A 146 -5.60 12.14 5.38
CA LYS A 146 -4.84 12.59 6.56
C LYS A 146 -4.86 11.55 7.68
N LEU A 147 -6.00 10.88 7.89
CA LEU A 147 -6.13 9.78 8.84
C LEU A 147 -5.27 8.58 8.43
N LEU A 148 -5.18 8.28 7.13
CA LEU A 148 -4.31 7.24 6.59
C LEU A 148 -2.82 7.56 6.84
N ILE A 149 -2.39 8.80 6.61
CA ILE A 149 -1.03 9.25 6.94
C ILE A 149 -0.76 9.12 8.45
N LEU A 150 -1.70 9.55 9.29
CA LEU A 150 -1.59 9.44 10.74
C LEU A 150 -1.48 7.98 11.19
N TYR A 151 -2.28 7.09 10.58
CA TYR A 151 -2.21 5.65 10.82
C TYR A 151 -0.83 5.07 10.49
N PHE A 152 -0.27 5.40 9.32
CA PHE A 152 1.09 4.97 8.95
C PHE A 152 2.15 5.51 9.91
N LEU A 153 1.98 6.75 10.39
CA LEU A 153 2.89 7.36 11.36
C LEU A 153 2.85 6.64 12.72
N ILE A 154 1.66 6.27 13.20
CA ILE A 154 1.51 5.47 14.43
C ILE A 154 2.14 4.08 14.26
N LEU A 155 1.90 3.42 13.11
CA LEU A 155 2.49 2.12 12.81
C LEU A 155 4.03 2.20 12.79
N PHE A 156 4.58 3.26 12.20
CA PHE A 156 6.01 3.51 12.16
C PHE A 156 6.59 3.71 13.57
N ILE A 157 5.93 4.50 14.43
CA ILE A 157 6.34 4.67 15.82
C ILE A 157 6.28 3.35 16.59
N ALA A 158 5.24 2.55 16.39
CA ALA A 158 5.11 1.24 17.01
C ALA A 158 6.24 0.28 16.60
N LEU A 159 6.61 0.28 15.31
CA LEU A 159 7.76 -0.47 14.81
C LEU A 159 9.08 0.01 15.45
N LEU A 160 9.31 1.33 15.52
CA LEU A 160 10.49 1.88 16.19
C LEU A 160 10.54 1.47 17.67
N TRP A 161 9.39 1.48 18.36
CA TRP A 161 9.28 1.01 19.74
C TRP A 161 9.61 -0.47 19.88
N TYR A 162 9.05 -1.32 19.02
CA TYR A 162 9.33 -2.76 18.99
C TYR A 162 10.82 -3.05 18.84
N PHE A 163 11.49 -2.41 17.86
CA PHE A 163 12.94 -2.55 17.67
C PHE A 163 13.78 -1.94 18.81
N SER A 164 13.25 -0.94 19.53
CA SER A 164 13.94 -0.36 20.70
C SER A 164 13.86 -1.24 21.94
N LEU A 165 12.80 -2.05 22.09
CA LEU A 165 12.62 -2.96 23.22
C LEU A 165 13.57 -4.16 23.16
N ASP A 166 13.97 -4.57 21.95
CA ASP A 166 14.98 -5.62 21.74
C ASP A 166 16.42 -5.20 22.16
N LYS A 167 16.62 -3.94 22.57
CA LYS A 167 17.90 -3.43 23.09
C LYS A 167 18.03 -3.47 24.62
N LYS A 168 17.29 -4.33 25.33
CA LYS A 168 17.49 -4.58 26.77
C LYS A 168 17.71 -6.06 27.09
N SER A 169 18.93 -6.54 26.84
CA SER A 169 19.85 -6.94 27.91
C SER A 169 21.22 -7.31 27.32
N GLU A 170 22.09 -6.32 27.11
CA GLU A 170 23.52 -6.59 27.30
C GLU A 170 23.71 -6.73 28.81
N LYS A 171 23.58 -7.97 29.31
CA LYS A 171 24.22 -8.32 30.58
C LYS A 171 25.71 -8.15 30.35
N ASP A 172 26.40 -7.37 31.17
CA ASP A 172 27.87 -7.33 31.18
C ASP A 172 28.40 -8.77 31.17
N VAL A 173 28.88 -9.17 29.99
CA VAL A 173 29.29 -10.54 29.76
C VAL A 173 30.68 -10.67 30.38
N SER A 174 30.73 -11.02 31.66
CA SER A 174 32.00 -11.34 32.31
C SER A 174 32.64 -12.55 31.61
N ILE A 175 33.96 -12.52 31.41
CA ILE A 175 34.73 -13.61 30.79
C ILE A 175 34.43 -14.97 31.46
N SER A 176 34.11 -14.97 32.76
CA SER A 176 33.72 -16.17 33.51
C SER A 176 32.34 -16.72 33.10
N SER A 177 31.37 -15.86 32.80
CA SER A 177 30.06 -16.26 32.28
C SER A 177 30.14 -16.80 30.83
N LEU A 178 31.01 -16.21 30.00
CA LEU A 178 31.37 -16.74 28.67
C LEU A 178 32.02 -18.11 28.78
N LYS A 179 33.01 -18.28 29.67
CA LYS A 179 33.66 -19.58 29.89
C LYS A 179 32.67 -20.67 30.28
N LYS A 180 31.76 -20.39 31.24
CA LYS A 180 30.72 -21.35 31.64
C LYS A 180 29.76 -21.70 30.51
N LYS A 181 29.36 -20.71 29.70
CA LYS A 181 28.45 -20.93 28.55
C LYS A 181 29.15 -21.67 27.40
N ILE A 182 30.44 -21.43 27.20
CA ILE A 182 31.29 -22.18 26.27
C ILE A 182 31.50 -23.62 26.76
N GLU A 183 31.72 -23.83 28.05
CA GLU A 183 31.82 -25.18 28.63
C GLU A 183 30.50 -25.96 28.51
N SER A 184 29.36 -25.32 28.76
CA SER A 184 28.05 -25.97 28.56
C SER A 184 27.78 -26.25 27.08
N GLN A 185 28.11 -25.31 26.17
CA GLN A 185 27.97 -25.53 24.73
C GLN A 185 28.96 -26.58 24.19
N LYS A 186 30.18 -26.69 24.74
CA LYS A 186 31.10 -27.79 24.44
C LYS A 186 30.53 -29.14 24.86
N LYS A 187 29.73 -29.17 25.94
CA LYS A 187 29.06 -30.38 26.42
C LYS A 187 27.87 -30.76 25.53
N ASP A 188 27.19 -29.78 24.93
CA ASP A 188 26.04 -29.98 24.02
C ASP A 188 26.44 -30.21 22.54
N ASN A 189 27.67 -29.84 22.14
CA ASN A 189 28.16 -29.99 20.77
C ASN A 189 28.59 -31.43 20.45
N THR A 190 27.61 -32.26 20.06
CA THR A 190 27.82 -33.58 19.42
C THR A 190 28.83 -33.50 18.26
N TYR A 191 28.92 -32.35 17.58
CA TYR A 191 29.86 -32.08 16.49
C TYR A 191 31.34 -31.98 16.92
N SER A 192 31.68 -31.48 18.12
CA SER A 192 33.09 -31.46 18.57
C SER A 192 33.59 -32.84 18.99
N PHE A 193 32.69 -33.69 19.46
CA PHE A 193 32.98 -35.08 19.80
C PHE A 193 33.18 -35.95 18.55
N VAL A 194 32.36 -35.75 17.51
CA VAL A 194 32.52 -36.41 16.21
C VAL A 194 33.84 -35.99 15.54
N SER A 195 34.14 -34.69 15.49
CA SER A 195 35.36 -34.20 14.85
C SER A 195 36.64 -34.69 15.53
N SER A 196 36.70 -34.67 16.87
CA SER A 196 37.86 -35.20 17.62
C SER A 196 38.04 -36.71 17.44
N LYS A 197 36.96 -37.48 17.31
CA LYS A 197 37.02 -38.92 17.02
C LYS A 197 37.51 -39.23 15.62
N ILE A 198 37.04 -38.49 14.61
CA ILE A 198 37.52 -38.64 13.23
C ILE A 198 39.02 -38.29 13.16
N ILE A 199 39.44 -37.21 13.82
CA ILE A 199 40.86 -36.82 13.88
C ILE A 199 41.70 -37.93 14.51
N ASN A 200 41.25 -38.50 15.64
CA ASN A 200 41.98 -39.59 16.30
C ASN A 200 42.04 -40.85 15.43
N LEU A 201 40.93 -41.23 14.80
CA LEU A 201 40.85 -42.38 13.89
C LEU A 201 41.83 -42.21 12.73
N TYR A 202 41.88 -41.03 12.11
CA TYR A 202 42.83 -40.71 11.06
C TYR A 202 44.29 -40.79 11.53
N TYR A 203 44.59 -40.26 12.73
CA TYR A 203 45.95 -40.27 13.27
C TYR A 203 46.45 -41.69 13.56
N GLN A 204 45.58 -42.54 14.14
CA GLN A 204 45.88 -43.95 14.43
C GLN A 204 46.09 -44.75 13.14
N ALA A 205 45.24 -44.55 12.13
CA ALA A 205 45.39 -45.20 10.83
C ALA A 205 46.73 -44.81 10.17
N LYS A 206 47.08 -43.52 10.20
CA LYS A 206 48.34 -43.02 9.62
C LYS A 206 49.58 -43.61 10.29
N GLN A 207 49.57 -43.79 11.62
CA GLN A 207 50.69 -44.42 12.36
C GLN A 207 50.94 -45.88 11.95
N LYS A 208 49.91 -46.56 11.42
CA LYS A 208 49.95 -47.96 11.02
C LYS A 208 50.05 -48.14 9.50
N GLU A 209 50.32 -47.07 8.76
CA GLU A 209 50.39 -47.06 7.28
C GLU A 209 49.08 -47.58 6.64
N ILE A 210 47.95 -47.17 7.21
CA ILE A 210 46.62 -47.47 6.70
C ILE A 210 46.06 -46.23 6.02
N ASN A 211 45.61 -46.40 4.78
CA ASN A 211 44.90 -45.36 4.03
C ASN A 211 43.40 -45.49 4.28
N LEU A 212 42.76 -44.40 4.69
CA LEU A 212 41.31 -44.33 4.88
C LEU A 212 40.68 -43.71 3.64
N HIS A 213 39.80 -44.44 2.97
CA HIS A 213 39.12 -44.00 1.74
C HIS A 213 37.74 -43.39 2.04
N LEU A 214 37.02 -43.98 3.00
CA LEU A 214 35.69 -43.54 3.39
C LEU A 214 35.55 -43.52 4.91
N ILE A 215 34.91 -42.47 5.41
CA ILE A 215 34.40 -42.41 6.78
C ILE A 215 32.98 -41.84 6.69
N GLN A 216 31.98 -42.69 6.92
CA GLN A 216 30.59 -42.31 6.97
C GLN A 216 30.06 -42.49 8.39
N GLN A 217 29.49 -41.43 8.95
CA GLN A 217 28.88 -41.47 10.27
C GLN A 217 27.47 -42.05 10.19
N ASN A 218 27.22 -43.09 10.97
CA ASN A 218 25.90 -43.58 11.35
C ASN A 218 25.70 -43.30 12.86
N ASP A 219 24.45 -43.28 13.34
CA ASP A 219 24.05 -42.78 14.68
C ASP A 219 25.11 -42.95 15.79
N ASN A 220 25.57 -44.18 16.02
CA ASN A 220 26.56 -44.53 17.05
C ASN A 220 27.82 -45.25 16.50
N SER A 221 28.00 -45.33 15.18
CA SER A 221 29.11 -46.03 14.55
C SER A 221 29.63 -45.30 13.33
N PHE A 222 30.87 -45.55 12.94
CA PHE A 222 31.38 -45.14 11.63
C PHE A 222 31.52 -46.34 10.73
N LEU A 223 30.92 -46.26 9.55
CA LEU A 223 31.27 -47.13 8.45
C LEU A 223 32.56 -46.58 7.83
N ILE A 224 33.58 -47.41 7.79
CA ILE A 224 34.88 -47.04 7.25
C ILE A 224 35.30 -48.00 6.14
N GLU A 225 35.94 -47.44 5.11
CA GLU A 225 36.67 -48.18 4.08
C GLU A 225 38.14 -47.82 4.18
N LEU A 226 38.99 -48.84 4.33
CA LEU A 226 40.43 -48.66 4.49
C LEU A 226 41.22 -49.64 3.64
N SER A 227 42.48 -49.29 3.37
CA SER A 227 43.43 -50.17 2.72
C SER A 227 44.81 -50.12 3.34
N SER A 228 45.50 -51.26 3.39
CA SER A 228 46.91 -51.32 3.76
C SER A 228 47.61 -52.46 3.02
N LEU A 229 48.91 -52.32 2.77
CA LEU A 229 49.75 -53.38 2.23
C LEU A 229 49.96 -54.51 3.25
N ASN A 230 49.87 -54.21 4.54
CA ASN A 230 50.08 -55.16 5.63
C ASN A 230 48.77 -55.55 6.32
N LYS A 231 48.44 -56.84 6.25
CA LYS A 231 47.24 -57.41 6.88
C LYS A 231 47.24 -57.21 8.41
N ASN A 232 48.41 -57.34 9.04
CA ASN A 232 48.53 -57.27 10.51
C ASN A 232 48.27 -55.86 11.02
N SER A 233 48.71 -54.83 10.29
CA SER A 233 48.43 -53.43 10.61
C SER A 233 46.93 -53.16 10.74
N ILE A 234 46.11 -53.78 9.88
CA ILE A 234 44.65 -53.62 9.91
C ILE A 234 44.05 -54.26 11.17
N TYR A 235 44.49 -55.46 11.54
CA TYR A 235 44.00 -56.11 12.76
C TYR A 235 44.40 -55.32 14.02
N GLU A 236 45.66 -54.91 14.14
CA GLU A 236 46.12 -54.08 15.26
C GLU A 236 45.37 -52.74 15.35
N PHE A 237 45.01 -52.16 14.20
CA PHE A 237 44.19 -50.95 14.17
C PHE A 237 42.79 -51.22 14.75
N PHE A 238 42.16 -52.33 14.38
CA PHE A 238 40.84 -52.70 14.88
C PHE A 238 40.83 -53.13 16.35
N ASP A 239 41.92 -53.62 16.92
CA ASP A 239 41.99 -53.97 18.35
C ASP A 239 41.71 -52.78 19.28
N ASN A 240 41.96 -51.55 18.80
CA ASN A 240 41.69 -50.32 19.55
C ASN A 240 40.20 -49.94 19.61
N TYR A 241 39.34 -50.64 18.85
CA TYR A 241 37.96 -50.27 18.63
C TYR A 241 37.02 -51.47 18.68
N LYS A 242 35.75 -51.25 19.04
CA LYS A 242 34.73 -52.28 18.89
C LYS A 242 34.31 -52.33 17.42
N THR A 243 34.90 -53.28 16.68
CA THR A 243 34.82 -53.34 15.23
C THR A 243 34.00 -54.54 14.75
N SER A 244 33.12 -54.33 13.77
CA SER A 244 32.47 -55.39 12.99
C SER A 244 32.92 -55.30 11.54
N ILE A 245 33.62 -56.33 11.03
CA ILE A 245 34.14 -56.35 9.67
C ILE A 245 33.04 -56.80 8.71
N ASN A 246 32.69 -55.96 7.74
CA ASN A 246 31.67 -56.24 6.73
C ASN A 246 32.27 -56.95 5.51
N SER A 247 33.48 -56.56 5.09
CA SER A 247 34.19 -57.22 3.98
C SER A 247 35.70 -57.07 4.13
N PHE A 248 36.46 -58.10 3.76
CA PHE A 248 37.92 -58.11 3.77
C PHE A 248 38.42 -58.81 2.51
N LYS A 249 39.06 -58.08 1.59
CA LYS A 249 39.53 -58.61 0.32
C LYS A 249 40.97 -58.18 0.02
N TYR A 250 41.70 -59.00 -0.71
CA TYR A 250 42.97 -58.58 -1.32
C TYR A 250 42.65 -57.94 -2.67
N ASP A 251 43.24 -56.78 -2.94
CA ASP A 251 43.11 -56.05 -4.18
C ASP A 251 44.45 -56.10 -4.92
N GLU A 252 44.47 -56.81 -6.05
CA GLU A 252 45.65 -57.02 -6.89
C GLU A 252 46.17 -55.72 -7.52
N LEU A 253 45.31 -54.72 -7.74
CA LEU A 253 45.71 -53.44 -8.33
C LEU A 253 46.49 -52.58 -7.34
N ILE A 254 46.14 -52.66 -6.05
CA ILE A 254 46.81 -51.92 -4.97
C ILE A 254 47.97 -52.75 -4.37
N GLY A 255 48.01 -54.06 -4.64
CA GLY A 255 48.96 -54.99 -4.03
C GLY A 255 48.75 -55.17 -2.52
N GLY A 256 47.54 -54.88 -2.02
CA GLY A 256 47.23 -54.79 -0.61
C GLY A 256 45.81 -55.24 -0.27
N TYR A 257 45.41 -55.05 0.98
CA TYR A 257 44.10 -55.44 1.48
C TYR A 257 43.17 -54.24 1.56
N ILE A 258 41.93 -54.39 1.10
CA ILE A 258 40.84 -53.43 1.27
C ILE A 258 39.80 -54.01 2.22
N VAL A 259 39.37 -53.21 3.19
CA VAL A 259 38.47 -53.65 4.26
C VAL A 259 37.39 -52.61 4.49
N ASN A 260 36.15 -53.10 4.59
CA ASN A 260 35.01 -52.32 5.05
C ASN A 260 34.60 -52.81 6.44
N ALA A 261 34.48 -51.88 7.38
CA ALA A 261 34.14 -52.21 8.75
C ALA A 261 33.27 -51.13 9.40
N ASN A 262 32.47 -51.53 10.37
CA ASN A 262 31.76 -50.63 11.27
C ASN A 262 32.53 -50.52 12.59
N ILE A 263 32.90 -49.31 12.98
CA ILE A 263 33.52 -49.00 14.28
C ILE A 263 32.48 -48.36 15.18
N GLU A 264 32.11 -49.05 16.26
CA GLU A 264 31.26 -48.48 17.31
C GLU A 264 32.09 -47.65 18.28
N PHE A 265 31.57 -46.49 18.63
CA PHE A 265 32.15 -45.72 19.72
C PHE A 265 31.27 -45.76 20.96
N ILE A 266 31.79 -46.38 22.02
CA ILE A 266 31.17 -46.32 23.34
C ILE A 266 31.32 -44.89 23.88
N ARG A 267 30.21 -44.21 24.17
CA ARG A 267 30.22 -42.99 24.99
C ARG A 267 30.58 -43.43 26.41
N LYS A 268 31.81 -43.11 26.85
CA LYS A 268 32.12 -43.10 28.28
C LYS A 268 31.66 -41.78 28.88
#